data_AF-A0A522EN76-F1
#
_entry.id   AF-A0A522EN76-F1
#
_cell.length_a   1.000
_cell.length_b   1.000
_cell.length_c   1.000
_cell.angle_alpha   90.00
_cell.angle_beta   90.00
_cell.angle_gamma   90.00
#
_symmetry.space_group_name_H-M   'P 1'
#
loop_
_entity.id
_entity.type
_entity.pdbx_description
1 polymer ?
#
loop_
_entity_poly.entity_id
_entity_poly.type
_entity_poly.pdbx_seq_one_letter_code
_entity_poly.pdbx_strand_id
1 'polypeptide(L)' 'MTVAVQDNLSAQLSANVLASIQQLAAVEGREVQALLDEALQEYIDRKTKAQVSQQVLNAFADSIAEFDSLYAELAK' A
#
# COMPACT_ATOMS: atom_id res chain seq x y z
N MET A 1 -20.39 -4.89 5.02
CA MET A 1 -21.24 -4.35 3.93
C MET A 1 -20.35 -3.51 3.03
N THR A 2 -19.77 -4.09 1.98
CA THR A 2 -18.86 -3.42 1.03
C THR A 2 -19.52 -3.43 -0.35
N VAL A 3 -20.58 -2.64 -0.52
CA VAL A 3 -21.33 -2.56 -1.79
C VAL A 3 -21.49 -1.09 -2.14
N ALA A 4 -21.24 -0.77 -3.42
CA ALA A 4 -21.54 0.48 -4.14
C ALA A 4 -20.41 1.52 -4.40
N VAL A 5 -19.13 1.17 -4.30
CA VAL A 5 -18.05 2.05 -4.84
C VAL A 5 -17.64 1.69 -6.28
N GLN A 6 -17.88 0.45 -6.71
CA GLN A 6 -17.46 -0.06 -8.04
C GLN A 6 -18.15 0.66 -9.22
N ASP A 7 -19.44 1.01 -9.11
CA ASP A 7 -20.18 1.63 -10.21
C ASP A 7 -19.80 3.10 -10.47
N ASN A 8 -19.19 3.80 -9.50
CA ASN A 8 -18.81 5.21 -9.63
C ASN A 8 -17.33 5.44 -9.96
N LEU A 9 -16.49 4.40 -9.91
CA LEU A 9 -15.05 4.50 -10.23
C LEU A 9 -14.82 4.75 -11.71
N SER A 10 -15.57 4.06 -12.58
CA SER A 10 -15.54 4.26 -14.03
C SER A 10 -15.88 5.69 -14.45
N ALA A 11 -16.73 6.37 -13.67
CA ALA A 11 -17.12 7.77 -13.92
C ALA A 11 -16.07 8.79 -13.44
N GLN A 12 -15.17 8.38 -12.53
CA GLN A 12 -14.15 9.25 -11.92
C GLN A 12 -12.75 9.05 -12.51
N LEU A 13 -12.52 7.96 -13.23
CA LEU A 13 -11.27 7.70 -13.93
C LEU A 13 -11.24 8.45 -15.27
N SER A 14 -10.16 9.18 -15.52
CA SER A 14 -9.96 9.82 -16.82
C SER A 14 -9.97 8.77 -17.94
N ALA A 15 -10.63 9.08 -19.07
CA ALA A 15 -10.78 8.15 -20.20
C ALA A 15 -9.45 7.57 -20.71
N ASN A 16 -8.36 8.32 -20.57
CA ASN A 16 -7.01 7.87 -20.92
C ASN A 16 -6.48 6.75 -19.99
N VAL A 17 -6.71 6.88 -18.68
CA VAL A 17 -6.30 5.85 -17.70
C VAL A 17 -7.08 4.56 -17.92
N LEU A 18 -8.39 4.66 -18.18
CA LEU A 18 -9.21 3.48 -18.50
C LEU A 18 -8.74 2.77 -19.76
N ALA A 19 -8.46 3.51 -20.84
CA ALA A 19 -7.95 2.93 -22.09
C ALA A 19 -6.60 2.22 -21.88
N SER A 20 -5.70 2.84 -21.10
CA SER A 20 -4.39 2.26 -20.79
C SER A 20 -4.50 0.97 -19.99
N ILE A 21 -5.37 0.92 -18.98
CA ILE A 21 -5.61 -0.28 -18.16
C ILE A 21 -6.27 -1.39 -18.99
N GLN A 22 -7.22 -1.05 -19.86
CA GLN A 22 -7.85 -2.04 -20.75
C GLN A 22 -6.85 -2.66 -21.73
N GLN A 23 -5.96 -1.84 -22.31
CA GLN A 23 -4.89 -2.33 -23.18
C GLN A 23 -3.93 -3.24 -22.42
N LEU A 24 -3.51 -2.85 -21.21
CA LEU A 24 -2.62 -3.65 -20.38
C LEU A 24 -3.25 -4.98 -19.99
N ALA A 25 -4.52 -4.97 -19.57
CA ALA A 25 -5.29 -6.16 -19.25
C ALA A 25 -5.42 -7.11 -20.46
N ALA A 26 -5.64 -6.56 -21.67
CA ALA A 26 -5.70 -7.35 -22.89
C ALA A 26 -4.36 -8.01 -23.26
N VAL A 27 -3.23 -7.31 -23.01
CA VAL A 27 -1.88 -7.85 -23.23
C VAL A 27 -1.53 -8.94 -22.21
N GLU A 28 -1.91 -8.75 -20.94
CA GLU A 28 -1.63 -9.71 -19.87
C GLU A 28 -2.64 -10.87 -19.82
N GLY A 29 -3.75 -10.79 -20.56
CA GLY A 29 -4.82 -11.79 -20.53
C GLY A 29 -5.54 -11.84 -19.18
N ARG A 30 -5.62 -10.70 -18.49
CA ARG A 30 -6.16 -10.58 -17.13
C ARG A 30 -7.44 -9.75 -17.13
N GLU A 31 -8.28 -9.99 -16.14
CA GLU A 31 -9.45 -9.15 -15.88
C GLU A 31 -9.01 -7.75 -15.44
N VAL A 32 -9.63 -6.71 -16.04
CA VAL A 32 -9.35 -5.30 -15.72
C VAL A 32 -9.51 -5.01 -14.23
N GLN A 33 -10.50 -5.62 -13.58
CA GLN A 33 -10.74 -5.47 -12.15
C GLN A 33 -9.56 -6.00 -11.31
N ALA A 34 -9.05 -7.19 -11.65
CA ALA A 34 -7.96 -7.81 -10.90
C ALA A 34 -6.66 -7.01 -11.01
N LEU A 35 -6.38 -6.47 -12.20
CA LEU A 35 -5.21 -5.62 -12.43
C LEU A 35 -5.34 -4.27 -11.71
N LEU A 36 -6.54 -3.70 -11.69
CA LEU A 36 -6.83 -2.45 -10.98
C LEU A 36 -6.69 -2.64 -9.46
N ASP A 37 -7.26 -3.71 -8.90
CA ASP A 37 -7.17 -4.01 -7.48
C ASP A 37 -5.72 -4.21 -7.04
N GLU A 38 -4.93 -4.96 -7.81
CA GLU A 38 -3.50 -5.16 -7.56
C GLU A 38 -2.71 -3.83 -7.61
N ALA A 39 -2.92 -3.02 -8.65
CA ALA A 39 -2.22 -1.75 -8.81
C ALA A 39 -2.57 -0.75 -7.68
N LEU A 40 -3.83 -0.70 -7.27
CA LEU A 40 -4.27 0.16 -6.16
C LEU A 40 -3.71 -0.33 -4.83
N GLN A 41 -3.72 -1.64 -4.60
CA GLN A 41 -3.15 -2.22 -3.39
C GLN A 41 -1.64 -1.94 -3.33
N GLU A 42 -0.92 -2.12 -4.43
CA GLU A 42 0.51 -1.80 -4.51
C GLU A 42 0.78 -0.30 -4.29
N TYR A 43 -0.05 0.59 -4.85
CA TYR A 43 0.09 2.03 -4.63
C TYR A 43 -0.12 2.41 -3.17
N ILE A 44 -1.16 1.86 -2.53
CA ILE A 44 -1.45 2.07 -1.11
C ILE A 44 -0.31 1.51 -0.26
N ASP A 45 0.16 0.29 -0.54
CA ASP A 45 1.29 -0.33 0.13
C ASP A 45 2.56 0.51 0.00
N ARG A 46 2.88 1.00 -1.20
CA ARG A 46 4.05 1.87 -1.41
C ARG A 46 3.92 3.16 -0.62
N LYS A 47 2.73 3.76 -0.56
CA LYS A 47 2.49 5.01 0.20
C LYS A 47 2.52 4.80 1.71
N THR A 48 1.99 3.68 2.19
CA THR A 48 1.92 3.36 3.62
C THR A 48 3.23 2.79 4.15
N LYS A 49 3.96 1.98 3.37
CA LYS A 49 5.28 1.44 3.76
C LYS A 49 6.40 2.47 3.62
N ALA A 50 6.32 3.40 2.65
CA ALA A 50 7.29 4.50 2.56
C ALA A 50 7.15 5.50 3.72
N GLN A 51 5.98 5.56 4.35
CA GLN A 51 5.76 6.33 5.56
C GLN A 51 5.95 5.39 6.76
N VAL A 52 7.19 5.25 7.23
CA VAL A 52 7.47 4.44 8.43
C VAL A 52 6.49 4.87 9.51
N SER A 53 5.63 3.94 9.94
CA SER A 53 4.53 4.25 10.86
C SER A 53 5.13 4.89 12.11
N GLN A 54 4.73 6.14 12.39
CA GLN A 54 5.21 6.88 13.55
C GLN A 54 4.99 6.09 14.84
N GLN A 55 3.93 5.28 14.90
CA GLN A 55 3.66 4.38 16.03
C GLN A 55 4.72 3.30 16.19
N VAL A 56 5.21 2.72 15.08
CA VAL A 56 6.26 1.71 15.11
C VAL A 56 7.60 2.34 15.49
N LEU A 57 7.91 3.54 14.97
CA LEU A 57 9.11 4.28 15.38
C LEU A 57 9.08 4.66 16.86
N ASN A 58 7.93 5.10 17.36
CA ASN A 58 7.78 5.42 18.77
C ASN A 58 7.90 4.17 19.64
N ALA A 59 7.22 3.07 19.30
CA ALA A 59 7.33 1.81 20.04
C ALA A 59 8.77 1.25 20.01
N PHE A 60 9.49 1.44 18.91
CA PHE A 60 10.90 1.08 18.81
C PHE A 60 11.79 1.96 19.68
N ALA A 61 11.56 3.28 19.69
CA ALA A 61 12.29 4.21 20.56
C ALA A 61 12.05 3.92 22.05
N ASP A 62 10.80 3.62 22.42
CA ASP A 62 10.44 3.23 23.79
C ASP A 62 11.15 1.92 24.20
N SER A 63 11.23 0.96 23.28
CA SER A 63 11.98 -0.30 23.51
C SER A 63 13.48 -0.05 23.70
N ILE A 64 14.11 0.83 22.92
CA ILE A 64 15.52 1.19 23.14
C ILE A 64 15.69 1.82 24.52
N ALA A 65 14.82 2.73 24.93
CA ALA A 65 14.89 3.37 26.24
C ALA A 65 14.68 2.37 27.39
N GLU A 66 13.79 1.41 27.23
CA GLU A 66 13.50 0.37 28.24
C GLU A 66 14.65 -0.62 28.41
N PHE A 67 15.31 -1.01 27.32
CA PHE A 67 16.36 -2.03 27.31
C PHE A 67 17.77 -1.46 27.14
N ASP A 68 17.97 -0.16 27.40
CA ASP A 68 19.25 0.54 27.21
C ASP A 68 20.41 -0.17 27.93
N SER A 69 20.19 -0.61 29.17
CA SER A 69 21.20 -1.35 29.94
C SER A 69 21.55 -2.71 29.33
N LEU A 70 20.55 -3.44 28.81
CA LEU A 70 20.73 -4.72 28.15
C LEU A 70 21.54 -4.55 26.85
N TYR A 71 21.19 -3.54 26.04
CA TYR A 71 21.93 -3.22 24.83
C TYR A 71 23.36 -2.77 25.13
N ALA A 72 23.59 -2.00 26.20
CA ALA A 72 24.92 -1.59 26.64
C ALA A 72 25.80 -2.76 27.10
N GLU A 73 25.20 -3.80 27.68
CA GLU A 73 25.90 -5.03 28.07
C GLU A 73 26.23 -5.92 26.87
N LEU A 74 25.34 -6.02 25.87
CA LEU A 74 25.60 -6.77 24.63
C LEU A 74 26.61 -6.08 23.69
N ALA A 75 26.79 -4.76 23.82
CA ALA A 75 27.72 -3.99 22.99
C ALA A 75 29.19 -4.02 23.49
N LYS A 76 29.47 -4.72 24.60
CA LYS A 76 30.80 -4.94 25.17
C LYS A 76 31.37 -6.29 24.75
#